data_AF-A0A9J6CJN0-F1
#
_entry.id   AF-A0A9J6CJN0-F1
#
_cell.length_a   1.000
_cell.length_b   1.000
_cell.length_c   1.000
_cell.angle_alpha   90.00
_cell.angle_beta   90.00
_cell.angle_gamma   90.00
#
_symmetry.space_group_name_H-M   'P 1'
#
loop_
_entity.id
_entity.type
_entity.pdbx_description
1 polymer ?
#
loop_
_entity_poly.entity_id
_entity_poly.type
_entity_poly.pdbx_seq_one_letter_code
_entity_poly.pdbx_strand_id
1 'polypeptide(L)'
;MARPLPVEYLLVDVPASSPLVPLFTFPSRQHHFPIENRLLDNHLQDFAAFHNYMQMYAARDFLLAMSDFHVLLYLYGLTCFDIKMKSQIGPLLQAVRNQDSAQANQFMRGEVWRTFEQLISAHVHENDNHMVPERVDTNNWTCNHCTFINSKDLQTCEMCGLPR
;
A
#
# COMPACT_ATOMS: atom_id res chain seq x y z
N MET A 1 -38.51 -20.73 -27.77
CA MET A 1 -37.33 -19.92 -27.41
C MET A 1 -37.63 -19.20 -26.10
N ALA A 2 -36.89 -19.48 -25.03
CA ALA A 2 -37.04 -18.74 -23.78
C ALA A 2 -36.47 -17.32 -23.95
N ARG A 3 -37.17 -16.31 -23.42
CA ARG A 3 -36.64 -14.94 -23.42
C ARG A 3 -35.49 -14.85 -22.41
N PRO A 4 -34.39 -14.13 -22.72
CA PRO A 4 -33.31 -13.93 -21.77
C PRO A 4 -33.83 -13.20 -20.54
N LEU A 5 -33.47 -13.69 -19.36
CA LEU A 5 -33.81 -13.09 -18.08
C LEU A 5 -33.02 -11.77 -17.93
N PRO A 6 -33.68 -10.65 -17.59
CA PRO A 6 -32.97 -9.39 -17.35
C PRO A 6 -32.05 -9.47 -16.12
N VAL A 7 -30.89 -8.80 -16.18
CA VAL A 7 -29.82 -8.91 -15.17
C VAL A 7 -30.22 -8.29 -13.82
N GLU A 8 -31.11 -7.31 -13.81
CA GLU A 8 -31.60 -6.65 -12.60
C GLU A 8 -32.29 -7.63 -11.63
N TYR A 9 -32.87 -8.72 -12.14
CA TYR A 9 -33.46 -9.78 -11.30
C TYR A 9 -32.41 -10.67 -10.61
N LEU A 10 -31.13 -10.49 -10.95
CA LEU A 10 -30.00 -11.21 -10.35
C LEU A 10 -29.22 -10.35 -9.35
N LEU A 11 -29.61 -9.08 -9.15
CA LEU A 11 -28.90 -8.13 -8.30
C LEU A 11 -29.67 -7.86 -7.01
N VAL A 12 -28.93 -7.62 -5.93
CA VAL A 12 -29.46 -7.20 -4.64
C VAL A 12 -28.69 -5.95 -4.21
N ASP A 13 -29.42 -4.89 -3.88
CA ASP A 13 -28.83 -3.66 -3.37
C ASP A 13 -28.30 -3.86 -1.95
N VAL A 14 -27.05 -3.48 -1.73
CA VAL A 14 -26.41 -3.48 -0.42
C VAL A 14 -26.06 -2.04 -0.05
N PRO A 15 -26.52 -1.52 1.10
CA PRO A 15 -26.18 -0.16 1.52
C PRO A 15 -24.68 -0.05 1.81
N ALA A 16 -24.05 1.02 1.32
CA ALA A 16 -22.66 1.37 1.62
C ALA A 16 -22.61 2.63 2.49
N SER A 17 -21.76 2.64 3.52
CA SER A 17 -21.55 3.82 4.36
C SER A 17 -20.14 3.82 4.95
N SER A 18 -19.71 4.99 5.41
CA SER A 18 -18.55 5.15 6.27
C SER A 18 -19.00 5.37 7.72
N PRO A 19 -18.23 4.90 8.72
CA PRO A 19 -18.54 5.14 10.13
C PRO A 19 -18.47 6.64 10.46
N LEU A 20 -19.36 7.12 11.33
CA LEU A 20 -19.40 8.52 11.77
C LEU A 20 -18.08 8.95 12.45
N VAL A 21 -17.51 8.07 13.27
CA VAL A 21 -16.18 8.21 13.85
C VAL A 21 -15.31 7.09 13.28
N PRO A 22 -14.34 7.40 12.43
CA PRO A 22 -13.55 6.37 11.78
C PRO A 22 -12.55 5.75 12.76
N LEU A 23 -12.55 4.42 12.80
CA LEU A 23 -11.53 3.62 13.49
C LEU A 23 -10.64 2.99 12.40
N PHE A 24 -9.46 3.59 12.19
CA PHE A 24 -8.53 3.15 11.15
C PHE A 24 -7.46 2.23 11.73
N THR A 25 -7.36 1.02 11.20
CA THR A 25 -6.14 0.20 11.32
C THR A 25 -5.04 0.74 10.42
N PHE A 26 -5.41 1.24 9.24
CA PHE A 26 -4.52 1.88 8.27
C PHE A 26 -5.01 3.32 8.04
N PRO A 27 -4.37 4.34 8.62
CA PRO A 27 -4.82 5.72 8.45
C PRO A 27 -4.52 6.21 7.03
N SER A 28 -5.41 7.05 6.49
CA SER A 28 -5.16 7.78 5.24
C SER A 28 -4.02 8.79 5.42
N ARG A 29 -3.11 8.88 4.46
CA ARG A 29 -1.89 9.71 4.49
C ARG A 29 -1.74 10.52 3.22
N GLN A 30 -0.85 11.51 3.26
CA GLN A 30 -0.45 12.22 2.04
C GLN A 30 0.48 11.38 1.16
N HIS A 31 1.28 10.51 1.77
CA HIS A 31 2.24 9.65 1.09
C HIS A 31 1.98 8.20 1.47
N HIS A 32 1.56 7.41 0.48
CA HIS A 32 1.32 5.97 0.61
C HIS A 32 2.36 5.22 -0.20
N PHE A 33 2.61 3.98 0.18
CA PHE A 33 3.34 3.08 -0.70
C PHE A 33 2.56 2.83 -2.00
N PRO A 34 3.24 2.64 -3.15
CA PRO A 34 2.56 2.33 -4.40
C PRO A 34 1.58 1.16 -4.25
N ILE A 35 0.38 1.31 -4.79
CA ILE A 35 -0.67 0.28 -4.75
C ILE A 35 -0.39 -0.80 -5.80
N GLU A 36 -0.53 -2.06 -5.43
CA GLU A 36 -0.34 -3.21 -6.31
C GLU A 36 -1.24 -3.18 -7.56
N ASN A 37 -0.80 -3.84 -8.64
CA ASN A 37 -1.53 -3.98 -9.91
C ASN A 37 -1.86 -2.65 -10.62
N ARG A 38 -1.08 -1.59 -10.37
CA ARG A 38 -1.23 -0.26 -11.00
C ARG A 38 0.04 0.21 -11.71
N LEU A 39 0.75 -0.72 -12.33
CA LEU A 39 1.99 -0.43 -13.05
C LEU A 39 1.82 0.67 -14.11
N LEU A 40 0.68 0.68 -14.82
CA LEU A 40 0.35 1.68 -15.84
C LEU A 40 0.15 3.09 -15.24
N ASP A 41 -0.18 3.17 -13.95
CA ASP A 41 -0.38 4.42 -13.20
C ASP A 41 0.87 4.83 -12.43
N ASN A 42 2.05 4.31 -12.82
CA ASN A 42 3.33 4.57 -12.17
C ASN A 42 3.41 4.11 -10.70
N HIS A 43 2.56 3.14 -10.30
CA HIS A 43 2.65 2.50 -9.00
C HIS A 43 3.52 1.23 -9.06
N LEU A 44 4.81 1.42 -9.34
CA LEU A 44 5.79 0.33 -9.33
C LEU A 44 6.15 -0.05 -7.88
N GLN A 45 6.00 -1.32 -7.53
CA GLN A 45 6.41 -1.86 -6.23
C GLN A 45 7.73 -2.63 -6.36
N ASP A 46 8.85 -1.93 -6.18
CA ASP A 46 10.20 -2.48 -6.21
C ASP A 46 11.03 -2.01 -5.00
N PHE A 47 12.30 -2.43 -4.93
CA PHE A 47 13.18 -2.04 -3.83
C PHE A 47 13.46 -0.53 -3.80
N ALA A 48 13.47 0.15 -4.96
CA ALA A 48 13.66 1.59 -5.04
C ALA A 48 12.45 2.35 -4.47
N ALA A 49 11.24 1.95 -4.84
CA ALA A 49 10.01 2.48 -4.28
C ALA A 49 9.92 2.27 -2.76
N PHE A 50 10.31 1.09 -2.27
CA PHE A 50 10.36 0.80 -0.84
C PHE A 50 11.39 1.66 -0.12
N HIS A 51 12.59 1.79 -0.68
CA HIS A 51 13.64 2.63 -0.11
C HIS A 51 13.19 4.10 -0.01
N ASN A 52 12.66 4.66 -1.11
CA ASN A 52 12.16 6.03 -1.16
C ASN A 52 11.00 6.25 -0.18
N TYR A 53 10.09 5.28 -0.06
CA TYR A 53 9.00 5.34 0.92
C TYR A 53 9.54 5.37 2.35
N MET A 54 10.48 4.49 2.70
CA MET A 54 11.06 4.45 4.05
C MET A 54 11.85 5.72 4.39
N GLN A 55 12.48 6.37 3.43
CA GLN A 55 13.19 7.65 3.63
C GLN A 55 12.25 8.80 4.07
N MET A 56 10.94 8.68 3.84
CA MET A 56 9.96 9.68 4.29
C MET A 56 9.71 9.65 5.80
N TYR A 57 10.17 8.60 6.50
CA TYR A 57 9.93 8.38 7.92
C TYR A 57 11.24 8.41 8.72
N ALA A 58 11.20 8.92 9.94
CA ALA A 58 12.34 8.79 10.84
C ALA A 58 12.45 7.35 11.36
N ALA A 59 13.65 6.91 11.76
CA ALA A 59 13.86 5.55 12.27
C ALA A 59 12.98 5.17 13.47
N ARG A 60 12.52 6.15 14.25
CA ARG A 60 11.60 5.95 15.38
C ARG A 60 10.13 5.72 14.96
N ASP A 61 9.80 6.02 13.70
CA ASP A 61 8.45 5.98 13.17
C ASP A 61 8.20 4.69 12.37
N PHE A 62 8.91 3.60 12.69
CA PHE A 62 8.80 2.32 11.98
C PHE A 62 7.37 1.75 12.00
N LEU A 63 6.71 1.75 13.17
CA LEU A 63 5.30 1.32 13.26
C LEU A 63 4.41 2.16 12.33
N LEU A 64 4.66 3.47 12.27
CA LEU A 64 3.92 4.35 11.39
C LEU A 64 4.16 3.92 9.94
N ALA A 65 5.41 3.80 9.49
CA ALA A 65 5.73 3.35 8.13
C ALA A 65 5.10 1.99 7.77
N MET A 66 5.07 1.03 8.69
CA MET A 66 4.49 -0.30 8.49
C MET A 66 2.97 -0.35 8.66
N SER A 67 2.34 0.68 9.22
CA SER A 67 0.87 0.81 9.28
C SER A 67 0.31 1.31 7.93
N ASP A 68 0.79 0.71 6.84
CA ASP A 68 0.35 0.87 5.46
C ASP A 68 0.12 -0.54 4.90
N PHE A 69 -1.11 -0.82 4.46
CA PHE A 69 -1.50 -2.13 3.97
C PHE A 69 -0.67 -2.57 2.75
N HIS A 70 -0.36 -1.65 1.84
CA HIS A 70 0.34 -1.96 0.59
C HIS A 70 1.80 -2.33 0.85
N VAL A 71 2.43 -1.73 1.86
CA VAL A 71 3.77 -2.14 2.32
C VAL A 71 3.74 -3.55 2.88
N LEU A 72 2.78 -3.86 3.74
CA LEU A 72 2.68 -5.20 4.35
C LEU A 72 2.41 -6.27 3.29
N LEU A 73 1.56 -5.96 2.30
CA LEU A 73 1.29 -6.85 1.18
C LEU A 73 2.51 -7.04 0.30
N TYR A 74 3.25 -5.96 0.00
CA TYR A 74 4.51 -6.01 -0.73
C TYR A 74 5.51 -6.92 -0.02
N LEU A 75 5.76 -6.70 1.28
CA LEU A 75 6.66 -7.54 2.08
C LEU A 75 6.24 -9.01 2.05
N TYR A 76 4.94 -9.28 2.16
CA TYR A 76 4.39 -10.64 2.10
C TYR A 76 4.52 -11.26 0.70
N GLY A 77 4.49 -10.47 -0.37
CA GLY A 77 4.52 -10.91 -1.76
C GLY A 77 5.91 -11.04 -2.38
N LEU A 78 6.98 -10.71 -1.64
CA LEU A 78 8.36 -10.76 -2.13
C LEU A 78 8.80 -12.19 -2.43
N THR A 79 8.75 -12.58 -3.71
CA THR A 79 9.12 -13.94 -4.17
C THR A 79 10.58 -14.31 -3.85
N CYS A 80 11.50 -13.36 -3.90
CA CYS A 80 12.92 -13.55 -3.57
C CYS A 80 13.18 -13.78 -2.07
N PHE A 81 12.19 -13.50 -1.23
CA PHE A 81 12.31 -13.51 0.23
C PHE A 81 11.13 -14.23 0.92
N ASP A 82 10.35 -14.96 0.13
CA ASP A 82 8.97 -15.34 0.41
C ASP A 82 8.83 -16.19 1.68
N ILE A 83 9.58 -17.30 1.75
CA ILE A 83 9.46 -18.27 2.85
C ILE A 83 9.92 -17.65 4.19
N LYS A 84 10.98 -16.83 4.16
CA LYS A 84 11.56 -16.24 5.37
C LYS A 84 10.71 -15.08 5.89
N MET A 85 10.19 -14.23 5.01
CA MET A 85 9.33 -13.12 5.40
C MET A 85 7.98 -13.62 5.89
N LYS A 86 7.31 -14.50 5.11
CA LYS A 86 5.98 -15.02 5.46
C LYS A 86 5.94 -15.71 6.83
N SER A 87 7.00 -16.44 7.19
CA SER A 87 7.08 -17.12 8.48
C SER A 87 7.30 -16.18 9.66
N GLN A 88 7.83 -14.96 9.45
CA GLN A 88 8.18 -14.02 10.52
C GLN A 88 7.38 -12.71 10.53
N ILE A 89 6.53 -12.44 9.53
CA ILE A 89 5.74 -11.21 9.45
C ILE A 89 4.58 -11.16 10.45
N GLY A 90 4.15 -12.30 11.00
CA GLY A 90 3.03 -12.40 11.95
C GLY A 90 3.11 -11.41 13.13
N PRO A 91 4.21 -11.37 13.90
CA PRO A 91 4.41 -10.38 14.97
C PRO A 91 4.32 -8.93 14.51
N LEU A 92 4.76 -8.60 13.29
CA LEU A 92 4.61 -7.24 12.73
C LEU A 92 3.14 -6.92 12.46
N LEU A 93 2.38 -7.86 11.89
CA LEU A 93 0.94 -7.68 11.66
C LEU A 93 0.18 -7.48 12.99
N GLN A 94 0.56 -8.22 14.03
CA GLN A 94 0.01 -8.04 15.37
C GLN A 94 0.36 -6.67 15.96
N ALA A 95 1.60 -6.22 15.78
CA ALA A 95 2.05 -4.91 16.21
C ALA A 95 1.25 -3.78 15.54
N VAL A 96 1.05 -3.86 14.22
CA VAL A 96 0.21 -2.90 13.47
C VAL A 96 -1.24 -2.95 13.96
N ARG A 97 -1.82 -4.14 14.11
CA ARG A 97 -3.20 -4.29 14.59
C ARG A 97 -3.41 -3.69 15.99
N ASN A 98 -2.45 -3.86 16.88
CA ASN A 98 -2.55 -3.43 18.27
C ASN A 98 -1.91 -2.06 18.53
N GLN A 99 -1.37 -1.41 17.49
CA GLN A 99 -0.62 -0.15 17.59
C GLN A 99 0.58 -0.24 18.57
N ASP A 100 1.25 -1.41 18.61
CA ASP A 100 2.38 -1.68 19.50
C ASP A 100 3.72 -1.32 18.83
N SER A 101 4.24 -0.15 19.17
CA SER A 101 5.52 0.33 18.62
C SER A 101 6.71 -0.50 19.10
N ALA A 102 6.67 -1.09 20.30
CA ALA A 102 7.78 -1.87 20.82
C ALA A 102 7.91 -3.19 20.06
N GLN A 103 6.79 -3.86 19.82
CA GLN A 103 6.75 -5.10 19.03
C GLN A 103 7.17 -4.87 17.57
N ALA A 104 6.73 -3.76 16.95
CA ALA A 104 7.17 -3.41 15.60
C ALA A 104 8.69 -3.16 15.54
N ASN A 105 9.25 -2.43 16.52
CA ASN A 105 10.68 -2.19 16.61
C ASN A 105 11.49 -3.47 16.90
N GLN A 106 10.90 -4.47 17.57
CA GLN A 106 11.54 -5.78 17.75
C GLN A 106 11.68 -6.51 16.41
N PHE A 107 10.63 -6.48 15.58
CA PHE A 107 10.69 -7.05 14.23
C PHE A 107 11.77 -6.38 13.37
N MET A 108 11.86 -5.04 13.40
CA MET A 108 12.89 -4.26 12.69
C MET A 108 14.32 -4.67 13.09
N ARG A 109 14.54 -5.11 14.35
CA ARG A 109 15.86 -5.57 14.81
C ARG A 109 16.17 -7.03 14.45
N GLY A 110 15.18 -7.76 13.93
CA GLY A 110 15.31 -9.17 13.58
C GLY A 110 16.24 -9.43 12.40
N GLU A 111 16.76 -10.66 12.31
CA GLU A 111 17.68 -11.05 11.23
C GLU A 111 17.04 -11.00 9.84
N VAL A 112 15.76 -11.37 9.74
CA VAL A 112 15.00 -11.32 8.49
C VAL A 112 14.91 -9.89 7.97
N TRP A 113 14.63 -8.92 8.85
CA TRP A 113 14.60 -7.51 8.46
C TRP A 113 15.98 -6.97 8.07
N ARG A 114 17.02 -7.25 8.85
CA ARG A 114 18.40 -6.85 8.51
C ARG A 114 18.85 -7.39 7.14
N THR A 115 18.50 -8.64 6.83
CA THR A 115 18.83 -9.24 5.53
C THR A 115 18.08 -8.52 4.40
N PHE A 116 16.81 -8.19 4.63
CA PHE A 116 16.01 -7.42 3.69
C PHE A 116 16.60 -6.01 3.44
N GLU A 117 17.03 -5.30 4.48
CA GLU A 117 17.72 -4.01 4.35
C GLU A 117 19.02 -4.12 3.54
N GLN A 118 19.79 -5.21 3.73
CA GLN A 118 21.00 -5.46 2.96
C GLN A 118 20.70 -5.69 1.47
N LEU A 119 19.63 -6.44 1.16
CA LEU A 119 19.18 -6.65 -0.23
C LEU A 119 18.77 -5.33 -0.90
N ILE A 120 18.03 -4.48 -0.19
CA ILE A 120 17.66 -3.15 -0.69
C ILE A 120 18.91 -2.30 -0.92
N SER A 121 19.83 -2.25 0.05
CA SER A 121 21.06 -1.46 -0.08
C SER A 121 21.89 -1.90 -1.28
N ALA A 122 22.07 -3.21 -1.49
CA ALA A 122 22.76 -3.73 -2.66
C ALA A 122 22.10 -3.30 -3.98
N HIS A 123 20.77 -3.37 -4.05
CA HIS A 123 20.02 -3.04 -5.27
C HIS A 123 19.98 -1.54 -5.59
N VAL A 124 19.92 -0.68 -4.56
CA VAL A 124 19.93 0.78 -4.74
C VAL A 124 21.30 1.24 -5.28
N HIS A 125 22.39 0.67 -4.78
CA HIS A 125 23.74 0.98 -5.29
C HIS A 125 23.95 0.58 -6.76
N GLU A 126 23.26 -0.46 -7.25
CA GLU A 126 23.33 -0.86 -8.66
C GLU A 126 22.51 0.06 -9.59
N ASN A 127 21.42 0.63 -9.08
CA ASN A 127 20.48 1.44 -9.87
C ASN A 127 20.81 2.94 -9.92
N ASP A 128 21.81 3.42 -9.17
CA ASP A 128 22.24 4.84 -9.16
C ASP A 128 22.74 5.34 -10.54
N ASN A 129 22.88 4.44 -11.52
CA ASN A 129 23.29 4.72 -12.90
C ASN A 129 22.14 4.78 -13.93
N HIS A 130 20.87 4.58 -13.55
CA HIS A 130 19.74 4.64 -14.49
C HIS A 130 18.83 5.84 -14.20
N MET A 131 18.60 6.65 -15.23
CA MET A 131 17.70 7.81 -15.21
C MET A 131 16.40 7.49 -14.48
N VAL A 132 16.10 8.28 -13.45
CA VAL A 132 14.77 8.36 -12.84
C VAL A 132 13.76 8.56 -13.98
N PRO A 133 12.76 7.68 -14.17
CA PRO A 133 11.70 7.95 -15.13
C PRO A 133 11.06 9.27 -14.70
N GLU A 134 11.09 10.24 -15.60
CA GLU A 134 10.41 11.51 -15.46
C GLU A 134 8.97 11.21 -15.01
N ARG A 135 8.59 11.69 -13.81
CA ARG A 135 7.22 11.53 -13.31
C ARG A 135 6.31 12.17 -14.36
N VAL A 136 5.61 11.35 -15.12
CA VAL A 136 4.50 11.83 -15.93
C VAL A 136 3.47 12.28 -14.91
N ASP A 137 3.40 13.59 -14.66
CA ASP A 137 2.36 14.23 -13.85
C ASP A 137 1.03 14.10 -14.61
N THR A 138 0.48 12.89 -14.66
CA THR A 138 -0.95 12.69 -14.76
C THR A 138 -1.49 13.20 -13.43
N ASN A 139 -1.81 14.48 -13.44
CA ASN A 139 -2.29 15.23 -12.29
C ASN A 139 -3.68 14.67 -11.91
N ASN A 140 -3.69 13.50 -11.28
CA ASN A 140 -4.82 12.67 -10.89
C ASN A 140 -4.81 12.52 -9.37
N TRP A 141 -5.92 12.09 -8.76
CA TRP A 141 -5.98 11.85 -7.32
C TRP A 141 -6.57 10.48 -6.99
N THR A 142 -5.95 9.81 -6.01
CA THR A 142 -6.40 8.52 -5.48
C THR A 142 -7.47 8.77 -4.42
N CYS A 143 -8.65 8.17 -4.59
CA CYS A 143 -9.74 8.29 -3.63
C CYS A 143 -9.40 7.63 -2.30
N ASN A 144 -9.52 8.38 -1.20
CA ASN A 144 -9.26 7.88 0.16
C ASN A 144 -10.25 6.80 0.64
N HIS A 145 -11.34 6.58 -0.11
CA HIS A 145 -12.41 5.65 0.28
C HIS A 145 -12.36 4.32 -0.47
N CYS A 146 -12.18 4.36 -1.79
CA CYS A 146 -12.19 3.16 -2.65
C CYS A 146 -10.88 2.98 -3.43
N THR A 147 -9.89 3.85 -3.22
CA THR A 147 -8.59 3.87 -3.88
C THR A 147 -8.63 4.12 -5.39
N PHE A 148 -9.77 4.44 -6.00
CA PHE A 148 -9.84 4.71 -7.44
C PHE A 148 -9.04 5.96 -7.84
N ILE A 149 -8.37 5.94 -8.99
CA ILE A 149 -7.59 7.07 -9.52
C ILE A 149 -8.53 7.91 -10.37
N ASN A 150 -8.85 9.10 -9.89
CA ASN A 150 -9.73 10.06 -10.56
C ASN A 150 -8.91 11.11 -11.30
N SER A 151 -9.49 11.67 -12.36
CA SER A 151 -8.98 12.91 -12.96
C SER A 151 -8.97 14.06 -11.93
N LYS A 152 -7.98 14.95 -11.98
CA LYS A 152 -7.96 16.21 -11.18
C LYS A 152 -9.21 17.07 -11.34
N ASP A 153 -9.87 16.99 -12.49
CA ASP A 153 -11.00 17.88 -12.80
C ASP A 153 -12.24 17.51 -11.97
N LEU A 154 -12.24 16.32 -11.36
CA LEU A 154 -13.32 15.80 -10.55
C LEU A 154 -13.07 16.09 -9.06
N GLN A 155 -14.09 16.64 -8.40
CA GLN A 155 -14.12 16.85 -6.95
C GLN A 155 -14.72 15.66 -6.18
N THR A 156 -15.34 14.74 -6.90
CA THR A 156 -15.96 13.52 -6.37
C THR A 156 -15.44 12.30 -7.12
N CYS A 157 -15.32 11.18 -6.43
CA CYS A 157 -14.84 9.94 -7.01
C CYS A 157 -15.85 9.35 -8.00
N GLU A 158 -15.41 8.95 -9.20
CA GLU A 158 -16.29 8.34 -10.23
C GLU A 158 -16.85 6.99 -9.79
N MET A 159 -16.11 6.24 -8.98
CA MET A 159 -16.50 4.89 -8.57
C MET A 159 -17.40 4.86 -7.35
N CYS A 160 -17.23 5.77 -6.39
CA CYS A 160 -17.98 5.75 -5.14
C CYS A 160 -18.79 7.02 -4.85
N GLY A 161 -18.67 8.07 -5.68
CA GLY A 161 -19.39 9.33 -5.54
C GLY A 161 -18.96 10.20 -4.35
N LEU A 162 -17.99 9.76 -3.53
CA LEU A 162 -17.53 10.49 -2.36
C LEU A 162 -16.56 11.62 -2.74
N PRO A 163 -16.56 12.74 -2.00
CA PRO A 163 -15.66 13.86 -2.26
C PRO A 163 -14.18 13.46 -2.09
N ARG A 164 -13.31 14.25 -2.71
CA ARG A 164 -11.85 14.13 -2.59
C ARG A 164 -11.36 14.26 -1.15
#